data_AF-A0A1Z4I5M6-F1
#
_entry.id   AF-A0A1Z4I5M6-F1
#
_cell.length_a   1.000
_cell.length_b   1.000
_cell.length_c   1.000
_cell.angle_alpha   90.00
_cell.angle_beta   90.00
_cell.angle_gamma   90.00
#
_symmetry.space_group_name_H-M   'P 1'
#
loop_
_entity.id
_entity.type
_entity.pdbx_description
1 polymer ?
#
loop_
_entity_poly.entity_id
_entity_poly.type
_entity_poly.pdbx_seq_one_letter_code
_entity_poly.pdbx_strand_id
1 'polypeptide(L)'
;MFNISLNQLQNNLKTLSYPLSKKSLIKYAEEKGVDEQVLRFLKLLPSRQYESLGDVSNYIDELTITKVNPAQLRKNLKQVNYPLSKKDLIKYAEEKGVDEHILRALRCLPSKQYQTVDEVNEAINA
;
A
#
# COMPACT_ATOMS: atom_id res chain seq x y z
N MET A 1 -8.60 8.49 8.65
CA MET A 1 -8.27 7.47 7.62
C MET A 1 -7.33 8.14 6.64
N PHE A 2 -6.19 7.53 6.31
CA PHE A 2 -5.23 8.11 5.38
C PHE A 2 -5.61 7.68 3.97
N ASN A 3 -6.07 8.59 3.12
CA ASN A 3 -6.62 8.29 1.79
C ASN A 3 -6.08 9.29 0.76
N ILE A 4 -4.82 9.10 0.35
CA ILE A 4 -4.21 9.81 -0.78
C ILE A 4 -4.24 8.92 -2.02
N SER A 5 -4.71 9.45 -3.16
CA SER A 5 -4.62 8.73 -4.44
C SER A 5 -3.30 9.02 -5.15
N LEU A 6 -2.82 8.04 -5.93
CA LEU A 6 -1.64 8.18 -6.79
C LEU A 6 -1.75 9.41 -7.70
N ASN A 7 -2.93 9.61 -8.31
CA ASN A 7 -3.19 10.76 -9.18
C ASN A 7 -3.10 12.11 -8.45
N GLN A 8 -3.57 12.18 -7.19
CA GLN A 8 -3.43 13.39 -6.39
C GLN A 8 -1.96 13.69 -6.10
N LEU A 9 -1.17 12.69 -5.69
CA LEU A 9 0.26 12.88 -5.45
C LEU A 9 0.98 13.33 -6.74
N GLN A 10 0.70 12.65 -7.85
CA GLN A 10 1.34 12.93 -9.14
C GLN A 10 1.04 14.35 -9.62
N ASN A 11 -0.22 14.79 -9.56
CA ASN A 11 -0.58 16.13 -10.02
C ASN A 11 0.08 17.25 -9.19
N ASN A 12 0.35 17.01 -7.91
CA ASN A 12 1.00 17.99 -7.04
C ASN A 12 2.53 18.04 -7.20
N LEU A 13 3.16 16.90 -7.51
CA LEU A 13 4.62 16.77 -7.45
C LEU A 13 5.31 16.57 -8.83
N LYS A 14 4.57 16.32 -9.91
CA LYS A 14 5.13 16.05 -11.26
C LYS A 14 6.01 17.15 -11.84
N THR A 15 5.84 18.40 -11.39
CA THR A 15 6.60 19.55 -11.90
C THR A 15 7.92 19.77 -11.17
N LEU A 16 8.21 18.97 -10.14
CA LEU A 16 9.42 19.09 -9.35
C LEU A 16 10.64 18.53 -10.08
N SER A 17 11.76 19.22 -9.94
CA SER A 17 13.06 18.71 -10.39
C SER A 17 13.65 17.83 -9.31
N TYR A 18 13.77 16.55 -9.61
CA TYR A 18 14.44 15.57 -8.77
C TYR A 18 15.96 15.56 -9.05
N PRO A 19 16.79 15.12 -8.09
CA PRO A 19 16.43 14.54 -6.80
C PRO A 19 16.04 15.55 -5.72
N LEU A 20 15.18 15.14 -4.79
CA LEU A 20 14.73 15.98 -3.67
C LEU A 20 14.78 15.26 -2.32
N SER A 21 15.11 16.00 -1.27
CA SER A 21 15.02 15.50 0.10
C SER A 21 13.58 15.52 0.61
N LYS A 22 13.26 14.66 1.60
CA LYS A 22 11.99 14.74 2.35
C LYS A 22 11.66 16.18 2.80
N LYS A 23 12.65 16.90 3.34
CA LYS A 23 12.46 18.28 3.82
C LYS A 23 12.06 19.22 2.68
N SER A 24 12.69 19.09 1.52
CA SER A 24 12.38 19.91 0.33
C SER A 24 10.98 19.63 -0.20
N LEU A 25 10.55 18.36 -0.21
CA LEU A 25 9.19 17.96 -0.61
C LEU A 25 8.13 18.56 0.33
N ILE A 26 8.34 18.47 1.65
CA ILE A 26 7.44 19.05 2.65
C ILE A 26 7.38 20.56 2.50
N LYS A 27 8.54 21.23 2.37
CA LYS A 27 8.61 22.69 2.20
C LYS A 27 7.82 23.15 0.97
N TYR A 28 8.03 22.49 -0.17
CA TYR A 28 7.27 22.80 -1.39
C TYR A 28 5.76 22.60 -1.19
N ALA A 29 5.36 21.50 -0.56
CA ALA A 29 3.96 21.21 -0.26
C ALA A 29 3.30 22.29 0.61
N GLU A 30 4.00 22.75 1.65
CA GLU A 30 3.54 23.83 2.53
C GLU A 30 3.46 25.17 1.79
N GLU A 31 4.45 25.51 0.96
CA GLU A 31 4.48 26.76 0.19
C GLU A 31 3.41 26.83 -0.91
N LYS A 32 3.09 25.70 -1.54
CA LYS A 32 2.06 25.62 -2.59
C LYS A 32 0.65 25.40 -2.07
N GLY A 33 0.47 25.22 -0.76
CA GLY A 33 -0.82 24.94 -0.16
C GLY A 33 -1.44 23.66 -0.73
N VAL A 34 -0.63 22.61 -0.95
CA VAL A 34 -1.15 21.32 -1.42
C VAL A 34 -2.10 20.71 -0.38
N ASP A 35 -2.93 19.78 -0.84
CA ASP A 35 -3.89 19.07 0.00
C ASP A 35 -3.25 18.49 1.29
N GLU A 36 -3.99 18.57 2.40
CA GLU A 36 -3.52 18.14 3.71
C GLU A 36 -3.06 16.68 3.71
N GLN A 37 -3.69 15.81 2.92
CA GLN A 37 -3.31 14.40 2.85
C GLN A 37 -1.97 14.20 2.12
N VAL A 38 -1.68 15.02 1.10
CA VAL A 38 -0.35 15.06 0.46
C VAL A 38 0.70 15.52 1.47
N LEU A 39 0.40 16.56 2.24
CA LEU A 39 1.35 17.04 3.26
C LEU A 39 1.60 16.00 4.36
N ARG A 40 0.53 15.35 4.87
CA ARG A 40 0.63 14.26 5.85
C ARG A 40 1.44 13.09 5.31
N PHE A 41 1.20 12.70 4.06
CA PHE A 41 1.96 11.67 3.37
C PHE A 41 3.46 11.99 3.36
N LEU A 42 3.82 13.18 2.89
CA LEU A 42 5.22 13.62 2.80
C LEU A 42 5.90 13.68 4.18
N LYS A 43 5.14 13.97 5.25
CA LYS A 43 5.63 13.94 6.63
C LYS A 43 5.94 12.52 7.13
N LEU A 44 5.31 11.49 6.58
CA LEU A 44 5.54 10.08 6.93
C LEU A 44 6.72 9.44 6.18
N LEU A 45 7.15 10.04 5.08
CA LEU A 45 8.27 9.51 4.28
C LEU A 45 9.55 9.31 5.10
N PRO A 46 10.37 8.29 4.79
CA PRO A 46 11.73 8.19 5.32
C PRO A 46 12.57 9.44 5.05
N SER A 47 13.43 9.81 6.00
CA SER A 47 14.37 10.94 5.84
C SER A 47 15.51 10.56 4.90
N ARG A 48 15.27 10.65 3.59
CA ARG A 48 16.25 10.37 2.54
C ARG A 48 16.08 11.27 1.33
N GLN A 49 16.94 11.08 0.34
CA GLN A 49 16.79 11.64 -0.99
C GLN A 49 15.92 10.73 -1.86
N TYR A 50 15.05 11.35 -2.66
CA TYR A 50 14.16 10.70 -3.61
C TYR A 50 14.61 11.08 -5.01
N GLU A 51 14.86 10.08 -5.86
CA GLU A 51 15.41 10.31 -7.20
C GLU A 51 14.30 10.59 -8.23
N SER A 52 13.07 10.24 -7.90
CA SER A 52 11.93 10.43 -8.79
C SER A 52 10.61 10.56 -8.04
N LEU A 53 9.58 11.01 -8.75
CA LEU A 53 8.19 10.92 -8.29
C LEU A 53 7.74 9.47 -8.09
N GLY A 54 8.29 8.53 -8.86
CA GLY A 54 8.05 7.10 -8.68
C GLY A 54 8.54 6.62 -7.32
N ASP A 55 9.74 7.01 -6.92
CA ASP A 55 10.32 6.67 -5.61
C ASP A 55 9.46 7.17 -4.46
N VAL A 56 8.89 8.37 -4.61
CA VAL A 56 7.95 8.94 -3.64
C VAL A 56 6.65 8.13 -3.66
N SER A 57 6.10 7.83 -4.84
CA SER A 57 4.84 7.09 -5.01
C SER A 57 4.88 5.67 -4.46
N ASN A 58 6.03 4.99 -4.50
CA ASN A 58 6.20 3.65 -3.93
C ASN A 58 5.85 3.59 -2.43
N TYR A 59 6.03 4.71 -1.70
CA TYR A 59 5.65 4.80 -0.30
C TYR A 59 4.15 4.97 -0.08
N ILE A 60 3.40 5.44 -1.09
CA ILE A 60 1.94 5.37 -1.00
C ILE A 60 1.55 3.91 -0.85
N ASP A 61 2.07 3.02 -1.69
CA ASP A 61 1.75 1.60 -1.62
C ASP A 61 2.20 0.97 -0.30
N GLU A 62 3.34 1.39 0.26
CA GLU A 62 3.79 0.93 1.57
C GLU A 62 2.89 1.42 2.71
N LEU A 63 2.40 2.67 2.65
CA LEU A 63 1.50 3.23 3.67
C LEU A 63 0.05 2.78 3.48
N THR A 64 -0.37 2.44 2.26
CA THR A 64 -1.71 1.94 1.93
C THR A 64 -1.85 0.42 2.05
N ILE A 65 -0.76 -0.33 2.30
CA ILE A 65 -0.81 -1.75 2.75
C ILE A 65 -1.84 -1.94 3.87
N THR A 66 -2.16 -0.87 4.61
CA THR A 66 -3.13 -0.84 5.69
C THR A 66 -4.60 -0.96 5.29
N LYS A 67 -4.96 -1.26 4.03
CA LYS A 67 -6.36 -1.63 3.72
C LYS A 67 -6.53 -2.45 2.45
N VAL A 68 -6.22 -3.75 2.52
CA VAL A 68 -6.82 -4.70 1.59
C VAL A 68 -8.34 -4.61 1.71
N ASN A 69 -9.02 -4.27 0.62
CA ASN A 69 -10.48 -4.18 0.60
C ASN A 69 -11.07 -5.58 0.89
N PRO A 70 -11.84 -5.77 1.98
CA PRO A 70 -12.39 -7.08 2.34
C PRO A 70 -13.23 -7.71 1.23
N ALA A 71 -13.96 -6.90 0.46
CA ALA A 71 -14.79 -7.40 -0.63
C ALA A 71 -13.94 -7.96 -1.79
N GLN A 72 -12.83 -7.29 -2.11
CA GLN A 72 -11.90 -7.77 -3.14
C GLN A 72 -11.14 -9.01 -2.66
N LEU A 73 -10.66 -9.02 -1.42
CA LEU A 73 -10.00 -10.18 -0.83
C LEU A 73 -10.92 -11.40 -0.84
N ARG A 74 -12.16 -11.23 -0.35
CA ARG A 74 -13.18 -12.29 -0.38
C ARG A 74 -13.46 -12.78 -1.80
N LYS A 75 -13.58 -11.89 -2.78
CA LYS A 75 -13.77 -12.28 -4.18
C LYS A 75 -12.61 -13.12 -4.71
N ASN A 76 -11.37 -12.72 -4.44
CA ASN A 76 -10.18 -13.40 -4.92
C ASN A 76 -9.96 -14.76 -4.24
N LEU A 77 -10.29 -14.87 -2.96
CA LEU A 77 -10.09 -16.08 -2.15
C LEU A 77 -11.34 -16.96 -2.00
N LYS A 78 -12.45 -16.65 -2.69
CA LYS A 78 -13.73 -17.37 -2.52
C LYS A 78 -13.66 -18.86 -2.89
N GLN A 79 -12.81 -19.22 -3.85
CA GLN A 79 -12.70 -20.59 -4.38
C GLN A 79 -11.61 -21.42 -3.70
N VAL A 80 -11.09 -20.94 -2.57
CA VAL A 80 -10.05 -21.61 -1.80
C VAL A 80 -10.69 -22.60 -0.82
N ASN A 81 -10.13 -23.80 -0.74
CA ASN A 81 -10.60 -24.82 0.20
C ASN A 81 -9.92 -24.62 1.56
N TYR A 82 -10.62 -24.03 2.51
CA TYR A 82 -10.14 -23.89 3.89
C TYR A 82 -10.30 -25.21 4.69
N PRO A 83 -9.46 -25.46 5.72
CA PRO A 83 -8.38 -24.60 6.21
C PRO A 83 -7.16 -24.57 5.28
N LEU A 84 -6.47 -23.43 5.22
CA LEU A 84 -5.32 -23.23 4.34
C LEU A 84 -4.15 -22.57 5.06
N SER A 85 -2.92 -22.95 4.72
CA SER A 85 -1.72 -22.32 5.28
C SER A 85 -1.41 -20.99 4.59
N LYS A 86 -0.65 -20.11 5.26
CA LYS A 86 -0.08 -18.90 4.62
C LYS A 86 0.60 -19.21 3.28
N LYS A 87 1.41 -20.27 3.22
CA LYS A 87 2.16 -20.62 2.00
C LYS A 87 1.23 -21.00 0.86
N ASP A 88 0.21 -21.78 1.16
CA ASP A 88 -0.78 -22.19 0.16
C ASP A 88 -1.65 -21.01 -0.30
N LEU A 89 -1.95 -20.05 0.60
CA LEU A 89 -2.69 -18.83 0.26
C LEU A 89 -1.90 -17.97 -0.74
N ILE A 90 -0.61 -17.79 -0.49
CA ILE A 90 0.30 -17.05 -1.37
C ILE A 90 0.38 -17.77 -2.73
N LYS A 91 0.60 -19.09 -2.72
CA LYS A 91 0.69 -19.89 -3.93
C LYS A 91 -0.58 -19.79 -4.78
N TYR A 92 -1.75 -19.95 -4.17
CA TYR A 92 -3.04 -19.79 -4.84
C TYR A 92 -3.20 -18.38 -5.43
N ALA A 93 -2.83 -17.35 -4.67
CA ALA A 93 -2.93 -15.97 -5.13
C ALA A 93 -2.00 -15.67 -6.32
N GLU A 94 -0.78 -16.21 -6.31
CA GLU A 94 0.18 -16.12 -7.43
C GLU A 94 -0.36 -16.83 -8.67
N GLU A 95 -0.86 -18.06 -8.53
CA GLU A 95 -1.44 -18.84 -9.64
C GLU A 95 -2.67 -18.16 -10.26
N LYS A 96 -3.45 -17.43 -9.47
CA LYS A 96 -4.65 -16.70 -9.93
C LYS A 96 -4.36 -15.30 -10.46
N GLY A 97 -3.11 -14.83 -10.39
CA GLY A 97 -2.76 -13.47 -10.80
C GLY A 97 -3.49 -12.41 -9.96
N VAL A 98 -3.62 -12.66 -8.66
CA VAL A 98 -4.22 -11.69 -7.73
C VAL A 98 -3.33 -10.44 -7.66
N ASP A 99 -3.96 -9.28 -7.46
CA ASP A 99 -3.31 -7.98 -7.34
C ASP A 99 -2.09 -8.01 -6.39
N GLU A 100 -0.98 -7.41 -6.81
CA GLU A 100 0.30 -7.42 -6.07
C GLU A 100 0.13 -6.86 -4.65
N HIS A 101 -0.79 -5.93 -4.43
CA HIS A 101 -1.08 -5.38 -3.11
C HIS A 101 -1.65 -6.44 -2.17
N ILE A 102 -2.60 -7.26 -2.66
CA ILE A 102 -3.16 -8.38 -1.90
C ILE A 102 -2.09 -9.44 -1.68
N LEU A 103 -1.28 -9.74 -2.69
CA LEU A 103 -0.20 -10.71 -2.58
C LEU A 103 0.83 -10.30 -1.52
N ARG A 104 1.21 -9.01 -1.49
CA ARG A 104 2.10 -8.44 -0.48
C ARG A 104 1.50 -8.53 0.93
N ALA A 105 0.21 -8.26 1.08
CA ALA A 105 -0.49 -8.43 2.35
C ALA A 105 -0.50 -9.90 2.82
N LEU A 106 -0.75 -10.86 1.92
CA LEU A 106 -0.67 -12.30 2.23
C LEU A 106 0.75 -12.71 2.66
N ARG A 107 1.79 -12.11 2.08
CA ARG A 107 3.20 -12.33 2.48
C ARG A 107 3.52 -11.81 3.88
N CYS A 108 2.79 -10.82 4.40
CA CYS A 108 2.97 -10.28 5.75
C CYS A 108 2.26 -11.09 6.84
N LEU A 109 1.35 -11.98 6.49
CA LEU A 109 0.57 -12.77 7.45
C LEU A 109 1.43 -13.60 8.44
N PRO A 110 0.95 -13.84 9.67
CA PRO A 110 1.52 -14.86 10.54
C PRO A 110 1.54 -16.24 9.87
N SER A 111 2.59 -17.01 10.11
CA SER A 111 2.72 -18.40 9.66
C SER A 111 1.83 -19.33 10.49
N LYS A 112 0.54 -19.38 10.15
CA LYS A 112 -0.48 -20.25 10.76
C LYS A 112 -1.44 -20.78 9.70
N GLN A 113 -2.35 -21.67 10.12
CA GLN A 113 -3.51 -22.03 9.32
C GLN A 113 -4.63 -21.02 9.54
N TYR A 114 -5.33 -20.70 8.46
CA TYR A 114 -6.51 -19.86 8.46
C TYR A 114 -7.72 -20.75 8.15
N GLN A 115 -8.79 -20.60 8.92
CA GLN A 115 -10.01 -21.39 8.79
C GLN A 115 -11.01 -20.76 7.81
N THR A 116 -10.93 -19.44 7.63
CA THR A 116 -11.85 -18.70 6.78
C THR A 116 -11.14 -17.53 6.10
N VAL A 117 -11.75 -17.01 5.04
CA VAL A 117 -11.31 -15.76 4.41
C VAL A 117 -11.44 -14.56 5.34
N ASP A 118 -12.36 -14.62 6.31
CA ASP A 118 -12.54 -13.56 7.30
C ASP A 118 -11.36 -13.52 8.28
N GLU A 119 -10.86 -14.67 8.73
CA GLU A 119 -9.63 -14.73 9.54
C GLU A 119 -8.40 -14.20 8.78
N VAL A 120 -8.33 -14.44 7.47
CA VAL A 120 -7.29 -13.86 6.61
C VAL A 120 -7.43 -12.34 6.55
N ASN A 121 -8.66 -11.85 6.35
CA ASN A 121 -8.95 -10.42 6.29
C ASN A 121 -8.62 -9.72 7.61
N GLU A 122 -8.99 -10.31 8.74
CA GLU A 122 -8.65 -9.81 10.06
C GLU A 122 -7.14 -9.75 10.25
N ALA A 123 -6.41 -10.82 9.92
CA ALA A 123 -4.96 -10.86 10.09
C ALA A 123 -4.20 -9.88 9.17
N ILE A 124 -4.78 -9.46 8.05
CA ILE A 124 -4.22 -8.42 7.17
C ILE A 124 -4.49 -7.01 7.72
N ASN A 125 -5.63 -6.80 8.40
CA ASN A 125 -6.07 -5.49 8.88
C ASN A 125 -5.90 -5.29 10.41
N ALA A 126 -5.30 -6.26 11.11
CA ALA A 126 -5.01 -6.23 12.55
C ALA A 126 -3.77 -5.38 12.84
#